data_AF-A0A960JK79-F1
#
_entry.id   AF-A0A960JK79-F1
#
_cell.length_a   1.000
_cell.length_b   1.000
_cell.length_c   1.000
_cell.angle_alpha   90.00
_cell.angle_beta   90.00
_cell.angle_gamma   90.00
#
_symmetry.space_group_name_H-M   'P 1'
#
loop_
_entity.id
_entity.type
_entity.pdbx_description
1 polymer ?
#
loop_
_entity_poly.entity_id
_entity_poly.type
_entity_poly.pdbx_seq_one_letter_code
_entity_poly.pdbx_strand_id
1 'polypeptide(L)'
;MMKIAKHIAYAVVLFFAFIAIAPVNVPAQYRLQDKEIRYKVQFARGKTGTVVKKQIRLGTTHIYSVRAQKGQRMAVTLTTGKQTSFTIYSPTEGIIEGADGGKMWRGTLNETGEYLIAIGTDKTAKYGLEIFIK
;
A
#
# COMPACT_ATOMS: atom_id res chain seq x y z
N MET A 1 -12.81 -33.64 21.64
CA MET A 1 -13.29 -32.51 22.46
C MET A 1 -12.77 -31.19 21.90
N MET A 2 -13.69 -30.48 21.27
CA MET A 2 -13.84 -29.03 21.05
C MET A 2 -12.67 -28.09 21.45
N LYS A 3 -12.09 -27.37 20.49
CA LYS A 3 -11.41 -26.08 20.74
C LYS A 3 -12.41 -24.95 20.54
N ILE A 4 -12.68 -24.27 21.65
CA ILE A 4 -13.58 -23.14 21.79
C ILE A 4 -12.94 -21.89 21.20
N ALA A 5 -13.71 -21.15 20.41
CA ALA A 5 -13.43 -19.80 19.98
C ALA A 5 -13.44 -18.82 21.17
N LYS A 6 -12.64 -17.74 21.11
CA LYS A 6 -13.13 -16.34 21.15
C LYS A 6 -11.98 -15.34 21.26
N HIS A 7 -12.16 -14.23 20.55
CA HIS A 7 -11.38 -13.01 20.58
C HIS A 7 -11.44 -12.31 21.97
N ILE A 8 -10.62 -11.25 22.09
CA ILE A 8 -10.83 -9.98 22.83
C ILE A 8 -9.80 -9.70 23.95
N ALA A 9 -8.75 -8.96 23.55
CA ALA A 9 -8.33 -7.63 24.01
C ALA A 9 -7.84 -7.31 25.46
N TYR A 10 -6.80 -6.45 25.46
CA TYR A 10 -6.28 -5.52 26.49
C TYR A 10 -5.66 -6.06 27.79
N ALA A 11 -4.36 -5.78 27.98
CA ALA A 11 -3.84 -5.24 29.24
C ALA A 11 -2.45 -4.60 29.03
N VAL A 12 -2.39 -3.29 29.23
CA VAL A 12 -1.15 -2.54 29.49
C VAL A 12 -0.60 -3.02 30.83
N VAL A 13 0.64 -3.48 30.90
CA VAL A 13 1.38 -3.64 32.15
C VAL A 13 2.80 -3.12 31.97
N LEU A 14 3.08 -2.01 32.66
CA LEU A 14 4.42 -1.50 32.92
C LEU A 14 5.07 -2.36 34.00
N PHE A 15 6.26 -2.90 33.72
CA PHE A 15 7.18 -3.38 34.75
C PHE A 15 8.62 -3.10 34.29
N PHE A 16 9.33 -2.24 35.03
CA PHE A 16 10.74 -1.99 34.83
C PHE A 16 11.54 -3.13 35.46
N ALA A 17 12.25 -3.89 34.63
CA ALA A 17 13.33 -4.78 35.06
C ALA A 17 14.59 -4.44 34.26
N PHE A 18 15.67 -4.13 34.97
CA PHE A 18 16.99 -3.88 34.41
C PHE A 18 17.55 -5.20 33.87
N ILE A 19 17.39 -5.45 32.57
CA ILE A 19 18.00 -6.59 31.88
C ILE A 19 19.34 -6.11 31.33
N ALA A 20 20.42 -6.81 31.68
CA ALA A 20 21.71 -6.63 31.02
C ALA A 20 21.53 -6.84 29.51
N ILE A 21 21.66 -5.77 28.72
CA ILE A 21 21.58 -5.83 27.27
C ILE A 21 22.90 -6.43 26.79
N ALA A 22 22.96 -7.75 26.63
CA ALA A 22 23.94 -8.30 25.69
C ALA A 22 23.64 -7.66 24.32
N PRO A 23 24.65 -7.19 23.56
CA PRO A 23 24.42 -6.78 22.20
C PRO A 23 23.89 -8.01 21.47
N VAL A 24 22.58 -8.05 21.23
CA VAL A 24 21.99 -8.99 20.30
C VAL A 24 22.58 -8.56 18.96
N ASN A 25 23.67 -9.19 18.56
CA ASN A 25 24.13 -9.22 17.19
C ASN A 25 23.04 -9.94 16.42
N VAL A 26 21.95 -9.23 16.12
CA VAL A 26 20.97 -9.68 15.14
C VAL A 26 21.79 -9.82 13.87
N PRO A 27 22.09 -11.05 13.39
CA PRO A 27 22.78 -11.18 12.13
C PRO A 27 21.96 -10.40 11.11
N ALA A 28 22.63 -9.65 10.24
CA ALA A 28 22.01 -8.85 9.20
C ALA A 28 21.33 -9.78 8.15
N GLN A 29 20.36 -10.56 8.58
CA GLN A 29 19.55 -11.42 7.75
C GLN A 29 18.50 -10.52 7.13
N TYR A 30 18.90 -9.96 5.99
CA TYR A 30 18.05 -9.37 4.96
C TYR A 30 17.21 -8.15 5.38
N ARG A 31 17.86 -7.05 5.82
CA ARG A 31 17.26 -5.73 5.58
C ARG A 31 17.36 -5.41 4.09
N LEU A 32 16.52 -6.03 3.26
CA LEU A 32 16.06 -5.31 2.07
C LEU A 32 15.27 -4.14 2.66
N GLN A 33 15.94 -3.02 2.86
CA GLN A 33 15.26 -1.81 3.26
C GLN A 33 14.44 -1.41 2.05
N ASP A 34 13.15 -1.79 2.05
CA ASP A 34 12.26 -1.54 0.94
C ASP A 34 12.32 -0.06 0.60
N LYS A 35 12.96 0.23 -0.54
CA LYS A 35 13.20 1.60 -0.95
C LYS A 35 11.92 2.13 -1.58
N GLU A 36 11.34 3.14 -0.95
CA GLU A 36 10.20 3.84 -1.53
C GLU A 36 10.64 4.78 -2.66
N ILE A 37 9.91 4.74 -3.78
CA ILE A 37 10.05 5.70 -4.88
C ILE A 37 8.69 6.35 -5.09
N ARG A 38 8.63 7.67 -4.89
CA ARG A 38 7.38 8.44 -4.89
C ARG A 38 7.14 9.15 -6.22
N TYR A 39 5.90 9.10 -6.70
CA TYR A 39 5.43 9.73 -7.93
C TYR A 39 4.17 10.52 -7.66
N LYS A 40 4.04 11.70 -8.27
CA LYS A 40 2.79 12.47 -8.28
C LYS A 40 2.02 12.18 -9.56
N VAL A 41 0.73 11.86 -9.43
CA VAL A 41 -0.17 11.63 -10.56
C VAL A 41 -0.89 12.93 -10.88
N GLN A 42 -0.82 13.33 -12.15
CA GLN A 42 -1.57 14.46 -12.68
C GLN A 42 -2.29 14.02 -13.95
N PHE A 43 -3.54 14.42 -14.09
CA PHE A 43 -4.30 14.19 -15.32
C PHE A 43 -4.10 15.37 -16.27
N ALA A 44 -3.98 15.07 -17.57
CA ALA A 44 -3.99 16.10 -18.59
C ALA A 44 -5.31 16.88 -18.56
N ARG A 45 -5.29 18.14 -19.02
CA ARG A 45 -6.48 19.00 -19.02
C ARG A 45 -7.68 18.31 -19.70
N GLY A 46 -8.82 18.28 -19.00
CA GLY A 46 -10.05 17.64 -19.48
C GLY A 46 -10.03 16.11 -19.46
N LYS A 47 -8.98 15.47 -18.92
CA LYS A 47 -8.91 14.02 -18.73
C LYS A 47 -9.21 13.66 -17.29
N THR A 48 -9.86 12.51 -17.12
CA THR A 48 -10.24 11.93 -15.84
C THR A 48 -9.39 10.72 -15.49
N GLY A 49 -8.28 10.49 -16.20
CA GLY A 49 -7.43 9.34 -15.98
C GLY A 49 -6.12 9.40 -16.73
N THR A 50 -5.22 8.48 -16.39
CA THR A 50 -3.88 8.33 -16.99
C THR A 50 -3.40 6.88 -16.90
N VAL A 51 -2.41 6.54 -17.73
CA VAL A 51 -1.71 5.26 -17.70
C VAL A 51 -0.23 5.51 -17.49
N VAL A 52 0.35 4.89 -16.46
CA VAL A 52 1.78 4.93 -16.16
C VAL A 52 2.40 3.58 -16.48
N LYS A 53 3.50 3.56 -17.23
CA LYS A 53 4.26 2.33 -17.52
C LYS A 53 5.66 2.43 -16.91
N LYS A 54 6.03 1.46 -16.08
CA LYS A 54 7.35 1.42 -15.40
C LYS A 54 7.84 -0.02 -15.18
N GLN A 55 9.06 -0.13 -14.68
CA GLN A 55 9.61 -1.35 -14.09
C GLN A 55 9.81 -1.12 -12.59
N ILE A 56 9.31 -2.04 -11.77
CA ILE A 56 9.56 -2.10 -10.33
C ILE A 56 10.65 -3.15 -10.07
N ARG A 57 11.61 -2.82 -9.20
CA ARG A 57 12.68 -3.75 -8.80
C ARG A 57 12.32 -4.43 -7.49
N LEU A 58 12.78 -5.66 -7.29
CA LEU A 58 12.70 -6.32 -5.98
C LEU A 58 13.35 -5.43 -4.90
N GLY A 59 12.74 -5.36 -3.72
CA GLY A 59 13.19 -4.49 -2.62
C GLY A 59 12.87 -3.00 -2.83
N THR A 60 11.92 -2.68 -3.72
CA THR A 60 11.42 -1.32 -3.91
C THR A 60 9.89 -1.30 -3.88
N THR A 61 9.35 -0.19 -3.39
CA THR A 61 7.91 0.10 -3.41
C THR A 61 7.69 1.38 -4.21
N HIS A 62 6.82 1.34 -5.21
CA HIS A 62 6.45 2.54 -5.96
C HIS A 62 5.17 3.13 -5.39
N ILE A 63 5.24 4.37 -4.89
CA ILE A 63 4.10 5.06 -4.26
C ILE A 63 3.62 6.17 -5.20
N TYR A 64 2.37 6.08 -5.61
CA TYR A 64 1.71 7.09 -6.45
C TYR A 64 0.74 7.91 -5.62
N SER A 65 0.92 9.22 -5.59
CA SER A 65 0.00 10.13 -4.93
C SER A 65 -0.99 10.72 -5.94
N VAL A 66 -2.28 10.62 -5.67
CA VAL A 66 -3.36 11.13 -6.52
C VAL A 66 -4.33 11.95 -5.69
N ARG A 67 -4.62 13.18 -6.14
CA ARG A 67 -5.60 14.05 -5.48
C ARG A 67 -6.99 13.73 -6.00
N ALA A 68 -7.94 13.60 -5.09
CA ALA A 68 -9.33 13.31 -5.40
C ALA A 68 -10.25 13.95 -4.37
N GLN A 69 -11.54 14.04 -4.72
CA GLN A 69 -12.58 14.61 -3.88
C GLN A 69 -13.55 13.52 -3.41
N LYS A 70 -14.12 13.73 -2.22
CA LYS A 70 -15.21 12.93 -1.69
C LYS A 70 -16.36 12.86 -2.70
N GLY A 71 -16.92 11.67 -2.87
CA GLY A 71 -18.03 11.39 -3.78
C GLY A 71 -17.60 11.02 -5.19
N GLN A 72 -16.34 11.26 -5.59
CA GLN A 72 -15.83 10.79 -6.87
C GLN A 72 -15.70 9.27 -6.89
N ARG A 73 -15.86 8.66 -8.07
CA ARG A 73 -15.56 7.24 -8.30
C ARG A 73 -14.15 7.10 -8.83
N MET A 74 -13.31 6.38 -8.10
CA MET A 74 -11.97 6.02 -8.54
C MET A 74 -11.92 4.56 -8.99
N ALA A 75 -11.15 4.31 -10.05
CA ALA A 75 -10.82 2.99 -10.55
C ALA A 75 -9.30 2.90 -10.77
N VAL A 76 -8.71 1.81 -10.26
CA VAL A 76 -7.28 1.54 -10.39
C VAL A 76 -7.11 0.13 -10.95
N THR A 77 -6.32 0.00 -12.01
CA THR A 77 -6.00 -1.29 -12.64
C THR A 77 -4.51 -1.42 -12.85
N LEU A 78 -3.94 -2.55 -12.42
CA LEU A 78 -2.53 -2.86 -12.53
C LEU A 78 -2.33 -4.07 -13.46
N THR A 79 -1.80 -3.81 -14.64
CA THR A 79 -1.39 -4.83 -15.60
C THR A 79 0.05 -5.24 -15.32
N THR A 80 0.26 -6.44 -14.78
CA THR A 80 1.58 -6.96 -14.37
C THR A 80 1.55 -8.48 -14.20
N GLY A 81 2.69 -9.08 -13.83
CA GLY A 81 2.82 -10.49 -13.48
C GLY A 81 2.11 -10.89 -12.18
N LYS A 82 2.30 -12.14 -11.73
CA LYS A 82 1.60 -12.67 -10.53
C LYS A 82 2.15 -12.10 -9.22
N GLN A 83 3.43 -11.74 -9.17
CA GLN A 83 4.18 -11.34 -7.97
C GLN A 83 4.20 -9.82 -7.72
N THR A 84 3.25 -9.08 -8.28
CA THR A 84 3.14 -7.63 -8.14
C THR A 84 1.68 -7.28 -7.91
N SER A 85 1.43 -6.45 -6.91
CA SER A 85 0.10 -6.01 -6.51
C SER A 85 0.17 -4.56 -6.00
N PHE A 86 -0.98 -3.96 -5.74
CA PHE A 86 -1.06 -2.67 -5.07
C PHE A 86 -1.90 -2.72 -3.80
N THR A 87 -1.63 -1.75 -2.93
CA THR A 87 -2.49 -1.35 -1.82
C THR A 87 -2.86 0.13 -1.97
N ILE A 88 -4.11 0.51 -1.66
CA ILE A 88 -4.57 1.91 -1.72
C ILE A 88 -4.84 2.41 -0.30
N TYR A 89 -4.21 3.54 0.04
CA TYR A 89 -4.43 4.26 1.29
C TYR A 89 -5.27 5.50 1.05
N SER A 90 -6.24 5.71 1.92
CA SER A 90 -7.00 6.94 2.02
C SER A 90 -6.18 8.06 2.69
N PRO A 91 -6.63 9.32 2.60
CA PRO A 91 -5.95 10.44 3.23
C PRO A 91 -5.76 10.29 4.75
N THR A 92 -6.73 9.68 5.45
CA THR A 92 -6.70 9.60 6.93
C THR A 92 -7.07 8.25 7.55
N GLU A 93 -7.90 7.43 6.88
CA GLU A 93 -8.46 6.18 7.42
C GLU A 93 -7.54 4.96 7.23
N GLY A 94 -6.42 5.10 6.50
CA GLY A 94 -5.50 4.00 6.22
C GLY A 94 -5.89 3.22 4.96
N ILE A 95 -5.79 1.90 4.96
CA ILE A 95 -6.05 1.09 3.75
C ILE A 95 -7.55 1.12 3.42
N ILE A 96 -7.89 1.39 2.16
CA ILE A 96 -9.27 1.32 1.68
C ILE A 96 -9.75 -0.13 1.65
N GLU A 97 -10.99 -0.37 2.07
CA GLU A 97 -11.62 -1.68 2.00
C GLU A 97 -11.48 -2.33 0.60
N GLY A 98 -11.04 -3.59 0.59
CA GLY A 98 -10.83 -4.37 -0.63
C GLY A 98 -9.64 -3.92 -1.49
N ALA A 99 -8.85 -2.95 -1.03
CA ALA A 99 -7.69 -2.41 -1.74
C ALA A 99 -6.36 -2.82 -1.11
N ASP A 100 -6.26 -4.02 -0.54
CA ASP A 100 -5.02 -4.54 0.06
C ASP A 100 -4.46 -5.73 -0.74
N GLY A 101 -3.40 -5.50 -1.51
CA GLY A 101 -2.75 -6.56 -2.29
C GLY A 101 -3.48 -6.98 -3.58
N GLY A 102 -4.30 -6.10 -4.16
CA GLY A 102 -5.06 -6.35 -5.40
C GLY A 102 -4.33 -5.97 -6.70
N LYS A 103 -4.97 -6.26 -7.84
CA LYS A 103 -4.61 -5.71 -9.17
C LYS A 103 -5.71 -4.84 -9.77
N MET A 104 -6.86 -4.78 -9.12
CA MET A 104 -7.98 -3.99 -9.54
C MET A 104 -8.76 -3.56 -8.30
N TRP A 105 -9.15 -2.30 -8.27
CA TRP A 105 -10.03 -1.76 -7.25
C TRP A 105 -10.88 -0.66 -7.88
N ARG A 106 -12.15 -0.59 -7.47
CA ARG A 106 -13.06 0.49 -7.88
C ARG A 106 -14.01 0.80 -6.74
N GLY A 107 -14.24 2.08 -6.47
CA GLY A 107 -15.13 2.51 -5.41
C GLY A 107 -15.43 4.00 -5.45
N THR A 108 -16.43 4.40 -4.66
CA THR A 108 -16.69 5.81 -4.36
C THR A 108 -15.77 6.23 -3.22
N LEU A 109 -15.18 7.42 -3.34
CA LEU A 109 -14.25 7.96 -2.36
C LEU A 109 -15.00 8.64 -1.22
N ASN A 110 -14.65 8.30 0.02
CA ASN A 110 -15.30 8.85 1.22
C ASN A 110 -14.66 10.14 1.72
N GLU A 111 -13.46 10.47 1.23
CA GLU A 111 -12.64 11.59 1.70
C GLU A 111 -12.17 12.47 0.53
N THR A 112 -11.92 13.74 0.80
CA THR A 112 -11.20 14.63 -0.10
C THR A 112 -9.75 14.69 0.36
N GLY A 113 -8.80 14.46 -0.54
CA GLY A 113 -7.39 14.53 -0.17
C GLY A 113 -6.46 13.83 -1.16
N GLU A 114 -5.27 13.51 -0.67
CA GLU A 114 -4.26 12.76 -1.39
C GLU A 114 -4.36 11.28 -1.03
N TYR A 115 -4.72 10.46 -2.01
CA TYR A 115 -4.72 9.01 -1.90
C TYR A 115 -3.36 8.47 -2.34
N LEU A 116 -2.88 7.41 -1.69
CA LEU A 116 -1.62 6.75 -2.04
C LEU A 116 -1.89 5.37 -2.61
N ILE A 117 -1.37 5.09 -3.80
CA ILE A 117 -1.37 3.76 -4.41
C ILE A 117 0.06 3.21 -4.32
N ALA A 118 0.28 2.26 -3.41
CA ALA A 118 1.57 1.63 -3.19
C ALA A 118 1.65 0.32 -3.97
N ILE A 119 2.59 0.21 -4.90
CA ILE A 119 2.86 -1.02 -5.66
C ILE A 119 4.07 -1.71 -5.05
N GLY A 120 3.88 -2.93 -4.59
CA GLY A 120 4.93 -3.82 -4.08
C GLY A 120 5.18 -4.98 -5.04
N THR A 121 6.34 -5.64 -4.90
CA THR A 121 6.64 -6.83 -5.69
C THR A 121 7.62 -7.80 -5.04
N ASP A 122 7.39 -9.10 -5.25
CA ASP A 122 8.33 -10.17 -4.85
C ASP A 122 9.29 -10.55 -5.99
N LYS A 123 9.18 -9.91 -7.16
CA LYS A 123 10.08 -10.13 -8.30
C LYS A 123 10.12 -8.89 -9.19
N THR A 124 11.31 -8.49 -9.63
CA THR A 124 11.46 -7.41 -10.62
C THR A 124 10.54 -7.63 -11.84
N ALA A 125 9.69 -6.65 -12.12
CA ALA A 125 8.64 -6.77 -13.13
C ALA A 125 8.35 -5.43 -13.82
N LYS A 126 7.88 -5.49 -15.07
CA LYS A 126 7.27 -4.35 -15.76
C LYS A 126 5.78 -4.31 -15.44
N TYR A 127 5.22 -3.12 -15.33
CA TYR A 127 3.80 -2.94 -15.10
C TYR A 127 3.23 -1.72 -15.83
N GLY A 128 1.92 -1.78 -16.08
CA GLY A 128 1.08 -0.63 -16.44
C GLY A 128 0.09 -0.36 -15.30
N LEU A 129 0.05 0.87 -14.81
CA LEU A 129 -0.89 1.35 -13.80
C LEU A 129 -1.85 2.33 -14.45
N GLU A 130 -3.12 1.96 -14.56
CA GLU A 130 -4.20 2.82 -14.99
C GLU A 130 -4.93 3.38 -13.77
N ILE A 131 -5.16 4.69 -13.76
CA ILE A 131 -5.87 5.40 -12.70
C ILE A 131 -6.92 6.27 -13.37
N PHE A 132 -8.16 6.17 -12.90
CA PHE A 132 -9.28 6.94 -13.39
C PHE A 132 -10.13 7.45 -12.23
N ILE A 133 -10.56 8.71 -12.28
CA ILE A 133 -11.37 9.39 -11.26
C ILE A 133 -12.42 10.26 -11.94
N LYS A 134 -13.70 10.03 -11.64
CA LYS A 134 -14.83 10.86 -12.08
C LYS A 134 -15.62 11.36 -10.89
#